data_AF-A0A2E0WMW8-F1
#
_entry.id   AF-A0A2E0WMW8-F1
#
_cell.length_a   1.000
_cell.length_b   1.000
_cell.length_c   1.000
_cell.angle_alpha   90.00
_cell.angle_beta   90.00
_cell.angle_gamma   90.00
#
_symmetry.space_group_name_H-M   'P 1'
#
loop_
_entity.id
_entity.type
_entity.pdbx_description
1 polymer ?
#
loop_
_entity_poly.entity_id
_entity_poly.type
_entity_poly.pdbx_seq_one_letter_code
_entity_poly.pdbx_strand_id
1 'polypeptide(L)'
;MLDVIRGNLLCKCLGGAACLLLSACAWVEPTPAGAQVQVVTAEAVTDCLRLGTTRVSVLDRLAGIPRSYRRLEQELDTLARNSAARMDGDRVVAESEIVEGERTYAVYDCRRPAQQRAGETGAEVFPLR
;
A
#
# COMPACT_ATOMS: atom_id res chain seq x y z
N MET A 1 -6.17 -9.66 -14.28
CA MET A 1 -5.41 -8.49 -14.79
C MET A 1 -6.37 -7.61 -15.60
N LEU A 2 -7.49 -7.17 -15.03
CA LEU A 2 -8.53 -6.42 -15.76
C LEU A 2 -9.55 -5.71 -14.82
N ASP A 3 -9.14 -5.32 -13.61
CA ASP A 3 -10.04 -4.64 -12.65
C ASP A 3 -9.52 -3.24 -12.27
N VAL A 4 -9.16 -2.44 -13.27
CA VAL A 4 -8.82 -1.00 -13.11
C VAL A 4 -9.74 -0.16 -14.00
N ILE A 5 -11.03 -0.46 -14.05
CA ILE A 5 -12.01 0.32 -14.83
C ILE A 5 -13.36 0.39 -14.12
N ARG A 6 -13.39 0.94 -12.89
CA ARG A 6 -14.63 1.49 -12.35
C ARG A 6 -14.39 2.92 -11.89
N GLY A 7 -14.17 3.79 -12.88
CA GLY A 7 -14.33 5.23 -12.71
C GLY A 7 -15.79 5.54 -12.36
N ASN A 8 -16.00 6.28 -11.28
CA ASN A 8 -17.31 6.68 -10.80
C ASN A 8 -18.00 7.56 -11.86
N LEU A 9 -19.09 7.04 -12.42
CA LEU A 9 -19.80 7.56 -13.56
C LEU A 9 -20.79 8.65 -13.12
N LEU A 10 -20.31 9.86 -12.86
CA LEU A 10 -21.17 11.03 -12.64
C LEU A 10 -20.72 12.21 -13.50
N CYS A 11 -20.53 11.94 -14.80
CA CYS A 11 -20.53 12.96 -15.84
C CYS A 11 -21.97 13.12 -16.35
N LYS A 12 -22.75 14.00 -15.71
CA LYS A 12 -24.08 14.40 -16.19
C LYS A 12 -23.92 15.20 -17.49
N CYS A 13 -24.01 14.54 -18.65
CA CYS A 13 -24.13 15.19 -19.95
C CYS A 13 -25.59 15.59 -20.19
N LEU A 14 -25.96 16.83 -19.87
CA LEU A 14 -27.18 17.45 -20.38
C LEU A 14 -26.80 18.50 -21.42
N GLY A 15 -27.01 18.16 -22.70
CA GLY A 15 -27.04 19.11 -23.81
C GLY A 15 -25.85 19.08 -24.78
N GLY A 16 -26.03 18.40 -25.91
CA GLY A 16 -25.55 18.81 -27.24
C GLY A 16 -24.05 19.05 -27.49
N ALA A 17 -23.47 18.13 -28.27
CA ALA A 17 -22.24 18.24 -29.09
C ALA A 17 -20.88 18.32 -28.36
N ALA A 18 -19.98 17.44 -28.83
CA ALA A 18 -18.58 17.22 -28.44
C ALA A 18 -18.35 16.38 -27.16
N CYS A 19 -18.58 15.06 -27.27
CA CYS A 19 -17.93 14.07 -26.41
C CYS A 19 -16.43 13.97 -26.77
N LEU A 20 -15.62 14.95 -26.35
CA LEU A 20 -14.18 14.78 -26.30
C LEU A 20 -13.84 13.96 -25.06
N LEU A 21 -13.52 12.70 -25.31
CA LEU A 21 -13.06 11.69 -24.37
C LEU A 21 -11.78 12.17 -23.65
N LEU A 22 -11.94 12.79 -22.49
CA LEU A 22 -10.85 13.03 -21.53
C LEU A 22 -10.94 12.04 -20.37
N SER A 23 -10.91 10.73 -20.68
CA SER A 23 -10.81 9.66 -19.68
C SER A 23 -9.42 9.05 -19.69
N ALA A 24 -8.47 9.70 -19.03
CA ALA A 24 -7.17 9.08 -18.74
C ALA A 24 -6.58 9.58 -17.42
N CYS A 25 -7.36 9.55 -16.33
CA CYS A 25 -6.79 9.50 -14.99
C CYS A 25 -6.58 8.01 -14.63
N ALA A 26 -5.48 7.41 -15.11
CA ALA A 26 -5.05 6.11 -14.63
C ALA A 26 -4.30 6.32 -13.31
N TRP A 27 -5.00 6.16 -12.19
CA TRP A 27 -4.47 6.27 -10.84
C TRP A 27 -4.89 5.07 -9.99
N VAL A 28 -4.07 4.68 -9.02
CA VAL A 28 -4.42 3.63 -8.06
C VAL A 28 -5.11 4.28 -6.87
N GLU A 29 -6.39 3.96 -6.68
CA GLU A 29 -7.15 4.47 -5.54
C GLU A 29 -6.86 3.67 -4.26
N PRO A 30 -6.85 4.32 -3.09
CA PRO A 30 -6.84 3.62 -1.82
C PRO A 30 -8.12 2.78 -1.68
N THR A 31 -7.96 1.52 -1.31
CA THR A 31 -9.09 0.71 -0.81
C THR A 31 -9.58 1.28 0.52
N PRO A 32 -10.84 1.04 0.95
CA PRO A 32 -11.32 1.50 2.26
C PRO A 32 -10.44 1.04 3.42
N ALA A 33 -9.91 -0.19 3.36
CA ALA A 33 -8.99 -0.72 4.36
C ALA A 33 -7.58 -0.10 4.22
N GLY A 34 -7.06 0.03 2.99
CA GLY A 34 -5.79 0.70 2.73
C GLY A 34 -5.77 2.16 3.16
N ALA A 35 -6.91 2.85 3.10
CA ALA A 35 -7.07 4.22 3.58
C ALA A 35 -6.84 4.38 5.09
N GLN A 36 -6.90 3.30 5.86
CA GLN A 36 -6.61 3.29 7.30
C GLN A 36 -5.15 2.98 7.64
N VAL A 37 -4.40 2.41 6.69
CA VAL A 37 -2.96 2.15 6.86
C VAL A 37 -2.19 3.45 6.77
N GLN A 38 -1.15 3.68 7.55
CA GLN A 38 -0.32 4.89 7.45
C GLN A 38 1.08 4.57 6.94
N VAL A 39 1.60 5.41 6.06
CA VAL A 39 3.01 5.41 5.67
C VAL A 39 3.76 6.20 6.74
N VAL A 40 4.74 5.58 7.37
CA VAL A 40 5.50 6.17 8.48
C VAL A 40 7.00 5.91 8.32
N THR A 41 7.79 6.57 9.14
CA THR A 41 9.24 6.36 9.19
C THR A 41 9.60 5.18 10.11
N ALA A 42 10.84 4.71 10.05
CA ALA A 42 11.30 3.58 10.84
C ALA A 42 11.22 3.83 12.36
N GLU A 43 11.36 5.09 12.79
CA GLU A 43 11.31 5.48 14.21
C GLU A 43 9.90 5.32 14.80
N ALA A 44 8.86 5.42 13.96
CA ALA A 44 7.46 5.35 14.38
C ALA A 44 6.93 3.92 14.58
N VAL A 45 7.74 2.88 14.28
CA VAL A 45 7.34 1.47 14.36
C VAL A 45 8.18 0.64 15.32
N THR A 46 8.97 1.29 16.18
CA THR A 46 9.88 0.65 17.13
C THR A 46 9.20 -0.33 18.09
N ASP A 47 7.95 -0.06 18.47
CA ASP A 47 7.15 -0.92 19.36
C ASP A 47 6.14 -1.82 18.62
N CYS A 48 6.12 -1.80 17.30
CA CYS A 48 5.10 -2.49 16.50
C CYS A 48 5.50 -3.92 16.11
N LEU A 49 4.51 -4.80 15.93
CA LEU A 49 4.76 -6.14 15.41
C LEU A 49 5.04 -6.08 13.89
N ARG A 50 6.23 -6.50 13.46
CA ARG A 50 6.52 -6.68 12.04
C ARG A 50 5.79 -7.92 11.49
N LEU A 51 4.96 -7.73 10.48
CA LEU A 51 4.19 -8.79 9.83
C LEU A 51 4.93 -9.40 8.64
N GLY A 52 5.76 -8.60 7.95
CA GLY A 52 6.52 -9.04 6.78
C GLY A 52 6.87 -7.87 5.87
N THR A 53 7.03 -8.17 4.58
CA THR A 53 7.35 -7.19 3.53
C THR A 53 6.43 -7.35 2.33
N THR A 54 6.19 -6.27 1.61
CA THR A 54 5.49 -6.26 0.32
C THR A 54 6.31 -5.49 -0.71
N ARG A 55 6.34 -5.99 -1.95
CA ARG A 55 6.93 -5.30 -3.10
C ARG A 55 5.79 -4.80 -3.98
N VAL A 56 5.84 -3.53 -4.35
CA VAL A 56 4.82 -2.89 -5.17
C VAL A 56 5.46 -2.19 -6.37
N SER A 57 4.71 -2.16 -7.46
CA SER A 57 5.13 -1.72 -8.78
C SER A 57 4.14 -0.74 -9.37
N VAL A 58 4.65 0.29 -10.02
CA VAL A 58 3.87 1.20 -10.86
C VAL A 58 4.53 1.33 -12.22
N LEU A 59 3.74 1.70 -13.23
CA LEU A 59 4.30 1.99 -14.54
C LEU A 59 5.13 3.28 -14.48
N ASP A 60 6.44 3.15 -14.66
CA ASP A 60 7.43 4.24 -14.55
C ASP A 60 7.51 5.13 -15.80
N ARG A 61 7.05 4.62 -16.96
CA ARG A 61 7.08 5.31 -18.26
C ARG A 61 5.75 5.23 -19.00
N LEU A 62 5.33 6.35 -19.58
CA LEU A 62 4.19 6.41 -20.50
C LEU A 62 4.66 6.96 -21.83
N ALA A 63 4.47 6.19 -22.91
CA ALA A 63 4.88 6.57 -24.27
C ALA A 63 6.36 7.03 -24.37
N GLY A 64 7.26 6.38 -23.62
CA GLY A 64 8.69 6.72 -23.58
C GLY A 64 9.05 7.95 -22.74
N ILE A 65 8.07 8.63 -22.12
CA ILE A 65 8.29 9.78 -21.24
C ILE A 65 8.32 9.30 -19.78
N PRO A 66 9.39 9.59 -19.01
CA PRO A 66 9.45 9.25 -17.59
C PRO A 66 8.40 10.02 -16.79
N ARG A 67 7.70 9.33 -15.89
CA ARG A 67 6.75 9.97 -14.96
C ARG A 67 7.53 10.66 -13.82
N SER A 68 6.94 11.68 -13.21
CA SER A 68 7.61 12.42 -12.13
C SER A 68 7.80 11.55 -10.90
N TYR A 69 8.96 11.66 -10.24
CA TYR A 69 9.29 10.87 -9.05
C TYR A 69 8.25 11.02 -7.93
N ARG A 70 7.80 12.25 -7.64
CA ARG A 70 6.75 12.50 -6.63
C ARG A 70 5.44 11.77 -6.93
N ARG A 71 5.09 11.60 -8.21
CA ARG A 71 3.90 10.85 -8.62
C ARG A 71 4.10 9.35 -8.40
N LEU A 72 5.26 8.83 -8.75
CA LEU A 72 5.61 7.41 -8.52
C LEU A 72 5.54 7.06 -7.04
N GLU A 73 6.13 7.89 -6.17
CA GLU A 73 6.12 7.66 -4.73
C GLU A 73 4.69 7.60 -4.15
N GLN A 74 3.81 8.51 -4.55
CA GLN A 74 2.41 8.51 -4.09
C GLN A 74 1.61 7.28 -4.55
N GLU A 75 1.82 6.84 -5.79
CA GLU A 75 1.16 5.64 -6.32
C GLU A 75 1.70 4.37 -5.61
N LEU A 76 3.01 4.30 -5.38
CA LEU A 76 3.66 3.21 -4.64
C LEU A 76 3.19 3.14 -3.19
N ASP A 77 3.12 4.28 -2.51
CA ASP A 77 2.59 4.38 -1.15
C ASP A 77 1.15 3.88 -1.07
N THR A 78 0.31 4.25 -2.05
CA THR A 78 -1.08 3.79 -2.10
C THR A 78 -1.18 2.28 -2.30
N LEU A 79 -0.36 1.71 -3.19
CA LEU A 79 -0.28 0.26 -3.39
C LEU A 79 0.25 -0.47 -2.15
N ALA A 80 1.25 0.09 -1.47
CA ALA A 80 1.82 -0.47 -0.26
C ALA A 80 0.77 -0.52 0.85
N ARG A 81 0.02 0.56 1.05
CA ARG A 81 -1.11 0.63 2.00
C ARG A 81 -2.19 -0.40 1.69
N ASN A 82 -2.58 -0.51 0.42
CA ASN A 82 -3.55 -1.52 -0.02
C ASN A 82 -3.05 -2.95 0.24
N SER A 83 -1.75 -3.18 0.11
CA SER A 83 -1.13 -4.49 0.36
C SER A 83 -1.00 -4.81 1.84
N ALA A 84 -0.61 -3.83 2.65
CA ALA A 84 -0.57 -3.95 4.11
C ALA A 84 -1.94 -4.26 4.70
N ALA A 85 -3.01 -3.64 4.20
CA ALA A 85 -4.36 -3.94 4.63
C ALA A 85 -4.75 -5.42 4.41
N ARG A 86 -4.28 -6.06 3.33
CA ARG A 86 -4.50 -7.50 3.09
C ARG A 86 -3.66 -8.39 4.01
N MET A 87 -2.61 -7.84 4.60
CA MET A 87 -1.72 -8.52 5.54
C MET A 87 -2.12 -8.28 7.00
N ASP A 88 -3.26 -7.62 7.27
CA ASP A 88 -3.70 -7.20 8.61
C ASP A 88 -2.74 -6.19 9.29
N GLY A 89 -1.97 -5.44 8.48
CA GLY A 89 -1.12 -4.36 8.95
C GLY A 89 -1.80 -3.00 8.92
N ASP A 90 -1.38 -2.11 9.81
CA ASP A 90 -1.87 -0.73 9.92
C ASP A 90 -0.77 0.33 9.68
N ARG A 91 0.50 -0.08 9.54
CA ARG A 91 1.62 0.78 9.18
C ARG A 91 2.49 0.16 8.10
N VAL A 92 3.05 1.02 7.24
CA VAL A 92 4.09 0.65 6.27
C VAL A 92 5.29 1.58 6.36
N VAL A 93 6.47 1.01 6.17
CA VAL A 93 7.75 1.74 6.12
C VAL A 93 8.46 1.36 4.83
N ALA A 94 8.93 2.34 4.08
CA ALA A 94 9.75 2.07 2.91
C ALA A 94 11.13 1.52 3.32
N GLU A 95 11.52 0.38 2.75
CA GLU A 95 12.81 -0.28 3.05
C GLU A 95 13.79 -0.23 1.86
N SER A 96 13.31 0.13 0.66
CA SER A 96 14.16 0.29 -0.52
C SER A 96 14.01 1.67 -1.16
N GLU A 97 15.01 2.04 -1.95
CA GLU A 97 14.86 3.08 -2.97
C GLU A 97 13.86 2.65 -4.05
N ILE A 98 13.40 3.63 -4.85
CA ILE A 98 12.56 3.38 -6.01
C ILE A 98 13.47 3.05 -7.20
N VAL A 99 13.37 1.83 -7.72
CA VAL A 99 14.15 1.38 -8.88
C VAL A 99 13.17 0.83 -9.91
N GLU A 100 13.20 1.37 -11.14
CA GLU A 100 12.31 0.96 -12.23
C GLU A 100 10.81 0.96 -11.86
N GLY A 101 10.38 1.92 -11.04
CA GLY A 101 8.99 2.02 -10.58
C GLY A 101 8.61 0.99 -9.52
N GLU A 102 9.57 0.28 -8.95
CA GLU A 102 9.38 -0.70 -7.88
C GLU A 102 9.88 -0.16 -6.54
N ARG A 103 9.20 -0.53 -5.45
CA ARG A 103 9.69 -0.30 -4.09
C ARG A 103 9.23 -1.39 -3.14
N THR A 104 10.09 -1.72 -2.17
CA THR A 104 9.79 -2.66 -1.09
C THR A 104 9.44 -1.90 0.19
N TYR A 105 8.36 -2.35 0.85
CA TYR A 105 7.88 -1.81 2.12
C TYR A 105 7.83 -2.92 3.16
N ALA A 106 8.23 -2.63 4.40
CA ALA A 106 7.83 -3.44 5.54
C ALA A 106 6.42 -3.10 5.99
N VAL A 107 5.73 -4.12 6.50
CA VAL A 107 4.36 -4.04 7.00
C VAL A 107 4.35 -4.37 8.48
N TYR A 108 3.68 -3.52 9.25
CA TYR A 108 3.57 -3.63 10.70
C TYR A 108 2.11 -3.62 11.16
N ASP A 109 1.86 -4.30 12.27
CA ASP A 109 0.66 -4.14 13.10
C ASP A 109 1.09 -3.46 14.41
N CYS A 110 0.77 -2.19 14.54
CA CYS A 110 1.03 -1.36 15.70
C CYS A 110 -0.11 -1.39 16.72
N ARG A 111 -1.24 -2.02 16.39
CA ARG A 111 -2.35 -2.23 17.34
C ARG A 111 -1.99 -3.31 18.37
N ARG A 112 -1.03 -4.17 18.01
CA ARG A 112 -0.48 -5.25 18.84
C ARG A 112 1.02 -5.02 19.04
N PRO A 113 1.47 -4.56 20.21
CA PRO A 113 2.89 -4.31 20.44
C PRO A 113 3.70 -5.59 20.32
N ALA A 114 4.93 -5.49 19.79
CA ALA A 114 5.81 -6.62 19.47
C ALA A 114 6.09 -7.58 20.66
N GLN A 115 5.88 -7.08 21.88
CA GLN A 115 5.98 -7.82 23.15
C GLN A 115 5.08 -9.07 23.22
N GLN A 116 4.04 -9.17 22.38
CA GLN A 116 3.07 -10.27 22.44
C GLN A 116 3.56 -11.59 21.84
N ARG A 117 4.60 -11.61 20.98
CA ARG A 117 5.15 -12.87 20.44
C ARG A 117 6.18 -13.56 21.34
N ALA A 118 6.74 -12.86 22.34
CA ALA A 118 7.65 -13.49 23.30
C ALA A 118 6.91 -14.44 24.28
N GLY A 119 5.56 -14.34 24.36
CA GLY A 119 4.74 -15.16 25.27
C GLY A 119 4.14 -16.43 24.67
N GLU A 120 4.15 -16.61 23.35
CA GLU A 120 3.46 -17.74 22.68
C GLU A 120 4.35 -18.97 22.39
N THR A 121 5.67 -18.91 22.62
CA THR A 121 6.59 -20.02 22.26
C THR A 121 7.18 -20.80 23.45
N GLY A 122 6.63 -20.73 24.68
CA GLY A 122 7.35 -21.40 25.78
C GLY A 122 6.66 -21.55 27.13
N ALA A 123 5.44 -22.09 27.19
CA ALA A 123 4.88 -22.56 28.46
C ALA A 123 4.06 -23.86 28.35
N GLU A 124 4.61 -24.88 27.68
CA GLU A 124 4.32 -26.25 28.09
C GLU A 124 5.28 -26.60 29.24
N VAL A 125 4.84 -26.34 30.47
CA VAL A 125 5.46 -26.86 31.68
C VAL A 125 5.24 -28.38 31.68
N PHE A 126 6.24 -29.13 31.22
CA PHE A 126 6.27 -30.57 31.42
C PHE A 126 6.67 -30.85 32.87
N PRO A 127 5.84 -31.50 33.70
CA PRO A 127 6.22 -31.82 35.07
C PRO A 127 7.33 -32.87 35.04
N LEU A 128 8.46 -32.57 35.68
CA LEU A 128 9.49 -33.58 35.96
C LEU A 128 8.95 -34.52 37.04
N ARG A 129 8.94 -35.81 36.70
CA ARG A 129 8.64 -36.93 37.59
C ARG A 129 9.93 -37.48 38.16
#